data_AF-A0A846E400-F1
#
_entry.id   AF-A0A846E400-F1
#
_cell.length_a   1.000
_cell.length_b   1.000
_cell.length_c   1.000
_cell.angle_alpha   90.00
_cell.angle_beta   90.00
_cell.angle_gamma   90.00
#
_symmetry.space_group_name_H-M   'P 1'
#
loop_
_entity.id
_entity.type
_entity.pdbx_description
1 polymer ?
#
loop_
_entity_poly.entity_id
_entity_poly.type
_entity_poly.pdbx_seq_one_letter_code
_entity_poly.pdbx_strand_id
1 'polypeptide(L)' 'ADLKIQVVTAFPDLKVQQVNAFPDRCGQWQWVDAFPDFTVQTVDAFADLKIQYVEAFPGVP' A
#
# COMPACT_ATOMS: atom_id res chain seq x y z
N ALA A 1 -1.60 11.74 -8.12
CA ALA A 1 -1.48 10.39 -7.55
C ALA A 1 -2.00 9.41 -8.57
N ASP A 2 -1.29 8.33 -8.78
CA ASP A 2 -1.67 7.26 -9.71
C ASP A 2 -2.76 6.37 -9.11
N LEU A 3 -2.80 6.26 -7.78
CA LEU A 3 -3.79 5.48 -7.04
C LEU A 3 -4.32 6.28 -5.83
N LYS A 4 -5.63 6.25 -5.61
CA LYS A 4 -6.23 6.65 -4.33
C LYS A 4 -6.33 5.44 -3.43
N ILE A 5 -5.79 5.54 -2.23
CA ILE A 5 -5.81 4.47 -1.24
C ILE A 5 -6.70 4.84 -0.05
N GLN A 6 -7.40 3.85 0.48
CA GLN A 6 -8.08 3.96 1.76
C GLN A 6 -7.43 2.99 2.74
N VAL A 7 -7.00 3.49 3.89
CA VAL A 7 -6.44 2.64 4.96
C VAL A 7 -7.59 2.07 5.77
N VAL A 8 -7.68 0.74 5.82
CA VAL A 8 -8.74 0.01 6.55
C VAL A 8 -8.14 -0.97 7.54
N THR A 9 -8.91 -1.30 8.58
CA THR A 9 -8.54 -2.31 9.58
C THR A 9 -9.11 -3.70 9.29
N ALA A 10 -10.06 -3.81 8.35
CA ALA A 10 -10.69 -5.05 7.94
C ALA A 10 -11.11 -5.00 6.45
N PHE A 11 -11.22 -6.17 5.82
CA PHE A 11 -11.55 -6.35 4.41
C PHE A 11 -10.71 -5.47 3.45
N PRO A 12 -9.36 -5.49 3.55
CA PRO A 12 -8.53 -4.82 2.57
C PRO A 12 -8.57 -5.55 1.23
N ASP A 13 -8.22 -4.84 0.15
CA ASP A 13 -7.90 -5.43 -1.14
C ASP A 13 -6.42 -5.87 -1.19
N LEU A 14 -5.55 -5.18 -0.45
CA LEU A 14 -4.12 -5.46 -0.37
C LEU A 14 -3.58 -5.29 1.07
N LYS A 15 -2.84 -6.29 1.56
CA LYS A 15 -2.05 -6.19 2.80
C LYS A 15 -0.70 -5.57 2.47
N VAL A 16 -0.40 -4.43 3.08
CA VAL A 16 0.81 -3.64 2.85
C VAL A 16 1.76 -3.76 4.04
N GLN A 17 2.95 -4.29 3.79
CA GLN A 17 4.07 -4.24 4.72
C GLN A 17 5.00 -3.09 4.31
N GLN A 18 5.27 -2.18 5.24
CA GLN A 18 6.27 -1.14 5.01
C GLN A 18 7.67 -1.75 5.16
N VAL A 19 8.50 -1.54 4.14
CA VAL A 19 9.89 -2.02 4.11
C VAL A 19 10.83 -0.85 3.85
N ASN A 20 12.07 -0.97 4.34
CA ASN A 20 13.06 0.09 4.23
C ASN A 20 13.87 0.02 2.92
N ALA A 21 13.93 -1.13 2.26
CA ALA A 21 14.66 -1.33 1.01
C ALA A 21 14.20 -2.59 0.28
N PHE A 22 14.43 -2.62 -1.04
CA PHE A 22 14.28 -3.79 -1.91
C PHE A 22 12.95 -4.55 -1.76
N PRO A 23 11.79 -3.89 -1.96
CA PRO A 23 10.53 -4.61 -2.05
C PRO A 23 10.58 -5.59 -3.24
N ASP A 24 10.34 -6.88 -3.00
CA ASP A 24 10.47 -7.94 -4.01
C ASP A 24 9.15 -8.66 -4.32
N ARG A 25 8.08 -8.31 -3.59
CA ARG A 25 6.75 -8.92 -3.72
C ARG A 25 5.62 -7.91 -3.59
N CYS A 26 4.48 -8.26 -4.18
CA CYS A 26 3.25 -7.48 -4.06
C CYS A 26 2.88 -7.29 -2.58
N GLY A 27 2.51 -6.06 -2.21
CA GLY A 27 2.22 -5.68 -0.83
C GLY A 27 3.43 -5.25 -0.01
N GLN A 28 4.67 -5.32 -0.51
CA GLN A 28 5.80 -4.65 0.14
C GLN A 28 6.00 -3.26 -0.45
N TRP A 29 5.82 -2.24 0.37
CA TRP A 29 5.92 -0.85 -0.06
C TRP A 29 7.10 -0.18 0.62
N GLN A 30 7.91 0.50 -0.17
CA GLN A 30 8.96 1.39 0.30
C GLN A 30 8.54 2.82 -0.02
N TRP A 31 8.50 3.67 1.01
CA TRP A 31 8.29 5.10 0.82
C TRP A 31 9.62 5.75 0.43
N VAL A 32 9.62 6.49 -0.68
CA VAL A 32 10.81 7.15 -1.23
C VAL A 32 10.49 8.59 -1.58
N ASP A 33 11.49 9.47 -1.45
CA ASP A 33 11.35 10.88 -1.80
C ASP A 33 11.60 11.16 -3.30
N ALA A 34 12.26 10.24 -4.01
CA ALA A 34 12.61 10.41 -5.41
C ALA A 34 12.47 9.10 -6.19
N PHE A 35 12.04 9.22 -7.45
CA PHE A 35 11.85 8.11 -8.40
C PHE A 35 10.98 6.96 -7.87
N PRO A 36 9.77 7.23 -7.34
CA PRO A 36 8.85 6.16 -6.97
C PRO A 36 8.32 5.42 -8.21
N ASP A 37 7.96 4.16 -8.05
CA ASP A 37 7.27 3.38 -9.10
C ASP A 37 5.85 3.91 -9.36
N PHE A 38 5.18 4.39 -8.31
CA PHE A 38 3.86 5.00 -8.36
C PHE A 38 3.65 5.93 -7.17
N THR A 39 2.70 6.85 -7.30
CA THR A 39 2.30 7.80 -6.26
C THR A 39 0.92 7.46 -5.75
N VAL A 40 0.73 7.54 -4.43
CA VAL A 40 -0.57 7.29 -3.80
C VAL A 40 -1.11 8.53 -3.11
N GLN A 41 -2.43 8.64 -3.03
CA GLN A 41 -3.13 9.64 -2.22
C GLN A 41 -4.06 8.93 -1.24
N THR A 42 -3.90 9.21 0.05
CA THR A 42 -4.82 8.71 1.06
C THR A 42 -6.14 9.49 1.02
N VAL A 43 -7.26 8.77 0.97
CA VAL A 43 -8.62 9.32 0.97
C VAL A 43 -9.52 8.54 1.92
N ASP A 44 -10.57 9.19 2.42
CA ASP A 44 -11.56 8.56 3.33
C ASP A 44 -12.70 7.84 2.58
N ALA A 45 -12.93 8.17 1.31
CA ALA A 45 -13.98 7.59 0.47
C ALA A 45 -13.59 7.58 -1.01
N PHE A 46 -14.24 6.71 -1.80
CA PHE A 46 -14.00 6.55 -3.25
C PHE A 46 -12.53 6.27 -3.60
N ALA A 47 -11.88 5.42 -2.81
CA ALA A 47 -10.54 4.92 -3.11
C ALA A 47 -10.58 3.89 -4.24
N ASP A 48 -9.48 3.83 -4.99
CA ASP A 48 -9.24 2.81 -6.02
C ASP A 48 -8.78 1.48 -5.38
N LEU A 49 -8.11 1.55 -4.22
CA LEU A 49 -7.56 0.39 -3.51
C LEU A 49 -7.70 0.55 -2.00
N LYS A 50 -8.25 -0.45 -1.30
CA LYS A 50 -8.22 -0.52 0.17
C LYS A 50 -6.98 -1.26 0.63
N ILE A 51 -6.18 -0.62 1.47
CA ILE A 51 -4.96 -1.23 2.03
C ILE A 51 -5.10 -1.45 3.53
N GLN A 52 -4.47 -2.50 4.03
CA GLN A 52 -4.26 -2.72 5.46
C GLN A 52 -2.77 -2.83 5.74
N TYR A 53 -2.26 -2.04 6.68
CA TYR A 53 -0.88 -2.20 7.12
C TYR A 53 -0.70 -3.45 7.98
N VAL A 54 0.31 -4.25 7.66
CA VAL A 54 0.65 -5.50 8.37
C VAL A 54 2.15 -5.60 8.61
N GLU A 55 2.54 -6.34 9.65
CA GLU A 55 3.96 -6.62 9.93
C GLU A 55 4.49 -7.85 9.18
N ALA A 56 3.59 -8.76 8.77
CA ALA A 56 3.93 -10.00 8.07
C ALA A 56 2.84 -10.40 7.07
N PHE A 57 3.19 -11.29 6.14
CA PHE A 57 2.31 -11.80 5.06
C PHE A 57 1.68 -10.69 4.20
N PRO A 58 2.52 -9.81 3.58
CA PRO A 58 2.04 -8.84 2.61
C PRO A 58 1.49 -9.53 1.34
N GLY A 59 0.62 -8.83 0.63
CA GLY A 59 0.04 -9.29 -0.63
C GLY A 59 -1.48 -9.31 -0.60
N VAL A 60 -2.07 -9.99 -1.58
CA VAL A 60 -3.53 -10.15 -1.68
C VAL A 60 -4.01 -11.03 -0.51
N PRO A 61 -5.10 -10.64 0.20
CA PRO A 61 -5.57 -11.33 1.39
C PRO A 61 -5.86 -12.83 1.27
#